data_AF-A0A928SSY1-F1
#
_entry.id   AF-A0A928SSY1-F1
#
_cell.length_a   1.000
_cell.length_b   1.000
_cell.length_c   1.000
_cell.angle_alpha   90.00
_cell.angle_beta   90.00
_cell.angle_gamma   90.00
#
_symmetry.space_group_name_H-M   'P 1'
#
loop_
_entity.id
_entity.type
_entity.pdbx_description
1 polymer ?
#
loop_
_entity_poly.entity_id
_entity_poly.type
_entity_poly.pdbx_seq_one_letter_code
_entity_poly.pdbx_strand_id
1 'polypeptide(L)'
;MARSKAVIVLSVCSLLVACGGTTPPPENPTPPEPKEEPKPAVEPKEEPKAEEPKKEETPPPPAAPELPKSEATIGGVSISEIDPKALVAALQKAGWAPENVEINHGTVGKYESVEFGLLKGNDKGTFEMVRRAANPSGSSGSMMGPKDQAAMHEKLGAVYLDEKADVAVWVVIEGKPAVAKKVLDSVLKK
;
A
#
# COMPACT_ATOMS: atom_id res chain seq x y z
N MET A 1 50.99 -9.62 18.89
CA MET A 1 49.92 -8.98 18.11
C MET A 1 50.00 -9.49 16.68
N ALA A 2 49.09 -10.38 16.28
CA ALA A 2 48.94 -10.85 14.91
C ALA A 2 47.60 -11.59 14.76
N ARG A 3 46.94 -11.37 13.61
CA ARG A 3 45.97 -12.24 12.91
C ARG A 3 44.56 -12.31 13.55
N SER A 4 43.44 -12.33 12.82
CA SER A 4 43.18 -12.57 11.40
C SER A 4 41.86 -11.93 10.98
N LYS A 5 41.79 -11.43 9.75
CA LYS A 5 40.56 -11.16 9.01
C LYS A 5 40.06 -12.49 8.43
N ALA A 6 38.77 -12.76 8.54
CA ALA A 6 38.09 -13.80 7.77
C ALA A 6 36.92 -13.17 7.01
N VAL A 7 37.06 -13.15 5.69
CA VAL A 7 36.03 -12.80 4.72
C VAL A 7 35.49 -14.13 4.20
N ILE A 8 34.18 -14.34 4.29
CA ILE A 8 33.51 -15.48 3.65
C ILE A 8 32.61 -14.92 2.55
N VAL A 9 33.00 -15.18 1.31
CA VAL A 9 32.18 -15.00 0.11
C VAL A 9 31.64 -16.39 -0.24
N LEU A 10 30.32 -16.56 -0.25
CA LEU A 10 29.65 -17.73 -0.78
C LEU A 10 28.87 -17.31 -2.02
N SER A 11 29.51 -17.55 -3.16
CA SER A 11 28.91 -17.75 -4.47
C SER A 11 28.33 -19.17 -4.52
N VAL A 12 27.27 -19.40 -5.31
CA VAL A 12 27.14 -20.50 -6.31
C VAL A 12 25.68 -20.65 -6.81
N CYS A 13 25.56 -20.50 -8.13
CA CYS A 13 24.76 -21.20 -9.15
C CYS A 13 23.24 -21.51 -9.01
N SER A 14 22.49 -20.92 -9.95
CA SER A 14 21.71 -21.53 -11.05
C SER A 14 20.98 -22.86 -10.86
N LEU A 15 19.67 -22.87 -11.21
CA LEU A 15 19.04 -23.94 -12.01
C LEU A 15 17.80 -23.44 -12.75
N LEU A 16 17.90 -23.45 -14.08
CA LEU A 16 16.84 -23.39 -15.10
C LEU A 16 16.49 -24.85 -15.47
N VAL A 17 15.21 -25.22 -15.45
CA VAL A 17 14.63 -26.43 -16.07
C VAL A 17 13.18 -26.06 -16.47
N ALA A 18 12.85 -25.77 -17.72
CA ALA A 18 12.64 -26.61 -18.92
C ALA A 18 11.22 -27.24 -19.04
N CYS A 19 10.54 -26.80 -20.10
CA CYS A 19 9.64 -27.48 -21.05
C CYS A 19 8.69 -28.62 -20.61
N GLY A 20 7.44 -28.55 -21.10
CA GLY A 20 6.60 -29.73 -21.29
C GLY A 20 5.17 -29.41 -21.72
N GLY A 21 4.95 -29.21 -23.03
CA GLY A 21 3.62 -29.25 -23.65
C GLY A 21 3.30 -30.65 -24.17
N THR A 22 2.03 -31.05 -24.10
CA THR A 22 1.52 -32.22 -24.81
C THR A 22 0.03 -32.04 -25.15
N THR A 23 -0.33 -32.20 -26.41
CA THR A 23 -1.69 -32.35 -26.95
C THR A 23 -1.66 -33.49 -27.99
N PRO A 24 -2.82 -33.91 -28.55
CA PRO A 24 -3.64 -35.11 -28.29
C PRO A 24 -3.24 -36.30 -29.19
N PRO A 25 -3.98 -37.45 -29.27
CA PRO A 25 -4.96 -37.67 -30.38
C PRO A 25 -6.05 -38.80 -30.07
N PRO A 26 -6.68 -39.53 -31.02
CA PRO A 26 -7.88 -39.18 -31.83
C PRO A 26 -8.97 -40.30 -32.00
N GLU A 27 -10.07 -39.97 -32.72
CA GLU A 27 -10.89 -40.79 -33.68
C GLU A 27 -11.62 -42.09 -33.21
N ASN A 28 -12.80 -42.55 -33.71
CA ASN A 28 -13.55 -42.51 -34.99
C ASN A 28 -14.96 -43.19 -34.78
N PRO A 29 -15.81 -43.63 -35.77
CA PRO A 29 -16.49 -43.06 -36.98
C PRO A 29 -18.06 -43.16 -36.94
N THR A 30 -18.87 -42.22 -37.51
CA THR A 30 -19.77 -42.22 -38.74
C THR A 30 -20.67 -43.46 -39.07
N PRO A 31 -21.72 -43.44 -39.98
CA PRO A 31 -22.71 -42.48 -40.58
C PRO A 31 -24.18 -43.09 -40.67
N PRO A 32 -25.17 -42.76 -41.58
CA PRO A 32 -25.64 -41.54 -42.28
C PRO A 32 -27.19 -41.20 -42.20
N GLU A 33 -27.54 -39.96 -42.59
CA GLU A 33 -28.69 -39.38 -43.37
C GLU A 33 -30.16 -39.93 -43.30
N PRO A 34 -31.21 -39.05 -43.40
CA PRO A 34 -31.68 -38.54 -44.70
C PRO A 34 -32.04 -37.04 -44.80
N LYS A 35 -31.81 -36.50 -46.00
CA LYS A 35 -32.27 -35.24 -46.59
C LYS A 35 -33.74 -34.88 -46.32
N GLU A 36 -34.00 -33.59 -46.09
CA GLU A 36 -35.24 -32.94 -46.55
C GLU A 36 -34.96 -31.48 -46.98
N GLU A 37 -35.73 -31.03 -47.98
CA GLU A 37 -35.55 -29.86 -48.85
C GLU A 37 -35.75 -28.48 -48.18
N PRO A 38 -35.27 -27.38 -48.79
CA PRO A 38 -35.31 -26.05 -48.19
C PRO A 38 -36.67 -25.37 -48.38
N LYS A 39 -37.16 -24.70 -47.33
CA LYS A 39 -38.33 -23.80 -47.37
C LYS A 39 -38.05 -22.49 -46.62
N PRO A 40 -38.77 -21.40 -46.97
CA PRO A 40 -38.18 -20.07 -47.19
C PRO A 40 -37.75 -19.31 -45.94
N ALA A 41 -36.77 -18.42 -46.12
CA ALA A 41 -36.38 -17.41 -45.15
C ALA A 41 -37.59 -16.56 -44.72
N VAL A 42 -37.89 -16.60 -43.42
CA VAL A 42 -38.77 -15.65 -42.76
C VAL A 42 -37.90 -14.52 -42.23
N GLU A 43 -38.20 -13.30 -42.64
CA GLU A 43 -37.53 -12.07 -42.24
C GLU A 43 -37.41 -11.95 -40.71
N PRO A 44 -36.29 -11.45 -40.16
CA PRO A 44 -36.18 -11.17 -38.73
C PRO A 44 -37.13 -10.02 -38.38
N LYS A 45 -38.11 -10.32 -37.53
CA LYS A 45 -38.91 -9.29 -36.86
C LYS A 45 -37.99 -8.60 -35.83
N GLU A 46 -37.70 -7.32 -36.04
CA GLU A 46 -36.95 -6.49 -35.08
C GLU A 46 -37.60 -6.58 -33.69
N GLU A 47 -36.83 -7.04 -32.70
CA GLU A 47 -37.17 -6.88 -31.29
C GLU A 47 -37.07 -5.40 -30.92
N PRO A 48 -37.99 -4.84 -30.12
CA PRO A 48 -37.84 -3.50 -29.58
C PRO A 48 -36.58 -3.44 -28.72
N LYS A 49 -35.64 -2.58 -29.12
CA LYS A 49 -34.46 -2.23 -28.33
C LYS A 49 -34.92 -1.72 -26.96
N ALA A 50 -34.69 -2.52 -25.92
CA ALA A 50 -34.91 -2.10 -24.55
C ALA A 50 -34.11 -0.82 -24.29
N GLU A 51 -34.79 0.24 -23.83
CA GLU A 51 -34.13 1.45 -23.34
C GLU A 51 -33.10 1.06 -22.27
N GLU A 52 -31.85 1.49 -22.47
CA GLU A 52 -30.82 1.39 -21.45
C GLU A 52 -31.31 2.09 -20.18
N PRO A 53 -31.21 1.46 -18.99
CA PRO A 53 -31.54 2.12 -17.76
C PRO A 53 -30.65 3.36 -17.62
N LYS A 54 -31.28 4.54 -17.49
CA LYS A 54 -30.59 5.76 -17.07
C LYS A 54 -29.80 5.42 -15.82
N LYS A 55 -28.47 5.45 -15.95
CA LYS A 55 -27.54 5.31 -14.83
C LYS A 55 -27.87 6.46 -13.88
N GLU A 56 -28.54 6.17 -12.76
CA GLU A 56 -28.68 7.14 -11.68
C GLU A 56 -27.27 7.57 -11.28
N GLU A 57 -26.96 8.85 -11.46
CA GLU A 57 -25.76 9.45 -10.89
C GLU A 57 -25.87 9.31 -9.38
N THR A 58 -25.13 8.35 -8.82
CA THR A 58 -24.99 8.22 -7.37
C THR A 58 -24.50 9.58 -6.85
N PRO A 59 -25.24 10.23 -5.93
CA PRO A 59 -24.78 11.51 -5.38
C PRO A 59 -23.38 11.33 -4.80
N PRO A 60 -22.49 12.33 -4.96
CA PRO A 60 -21.14 12.23 -4.42
C PRO A 60 -21.24 11.95 -2.91
N PRO A 61 -20.41 11.04 -2.38
CA PRO A 61 -20.43 10.75 -0.96
C PRO A 61 -20.24 12.04 -0.17
N PRO A 62 -20.93 12.20 0.98
CA PRO A 62 -20.80 13.39 1.80
C PRO A 62 -19.33 13.63 2.13
N ALA A 63 -18.88 14.88 1.99
CA ALA A 63 -17.52 15.28 2.35
C ALA A 63 -17.24 14.87 3.80
N ALA A 64 -16.14 14.16 4.03
CA ALA A 64 -15.74 13.78 5.36
C ALA A 64 -15.52 15.06 6.19
N PRO A 65 -16.01 15.14 7.44
CA PRO A 65 -15.81 16.33 8.26
C PRO A 65 -14.32 16.63 8.39
N GLU A 66 -13.91 17.87 8.09
CA GLU A 66 -12.52 18.30 8.23
C GLU A 66 -12.07 18.16 9.69
N LEU A 67 -11.00 17.41 9.91
CA LEU A 67 -10.35 17.37 11.22
C LEU A 67 -9.44 18.58 11.38
N PRO A 68 -9.19 19.05 12.61
CA PRO A 68 -8.21 20.10 12.85
C PRO A 68 -6.82 19.62 12.40
N LYS A 69 -5.99 20.56 11.98
CA LYS A 69 -4.58 20.30 11.72
C LYS A 69 -3.89 19.86 13.01
N SER A 70 -2.95 18.92 12.91
CA SER A 70 -2.11 18.55 14.05
C SER A 70 -1.25 19.72 14.48
N GLU A 71 -1.10 19.87 15.80
CA GLU A 71 -0.18 20.83 16.42
C GLU A 71 1.29 20.46 16.13
N ALA A 72 1.57 19.17 15.89
CA ALA A 72 2.90 18.71 15.52
C ALA A 72 3.19 18.89 14.02
N THR A 73 4.45 19.21 13.73
CA THR A 73 4.95 19.41 12.37
C THR A 73 6.19 18.56 12.07
N ILE A 74 6.38 18.21 10.80
CA ILE A 74 7.62 17.65 10.26
C ILE A 74 8.05 18.54 9.09
N GLY A 75 9.28 19.03 9.12
CA GLY A 75 9.76 19.97 8.10
C GLY A 75 8.94 21.26 8.00
N GLY A 76 8.25 21.66 9.08
CA GLY A 76 7.39 22.86 9.13
C GLY A 76 5.97 22.66 8.60
N VAL A 77 5.60 21.43 8.20
CA VAL A 77 4.24 21.09 7.72
C VAL A 77 3.54 20.23 8.77
N SER A 78 2.25 20.48 9.01
CA SER A 78 1.45 19.69 9.94
C SER A 78 1.44 18.21 9.54
N ILE A 79 1.62 17.30 10.49
CA ILE A 79 1.70 15.86 10.20
C ILE A 79 0.38 15.28 9.65
N SER A 80 -0.76 15.92 9.94
CA SER A 80 -2.05 15.53 9.36
C SER A 80 -2.19 15.90 7.89
N GLU A 81 -1.31 16.74 7.34
CA GLU A 81 -1.40 17.27 5.97
C GLU A 81 -0.14 17.07 5.13
N ILE A 82 0.99 16.69 5.75
CA ILE A 82 2.27 16.58 5.05
C ILE A 82 2.21 15.58 3.89
N ASP A 83 2.70 15.97 2.72
CA ASP A 83 2.81 15.08 1.58
C ASP A 83 3.85 13.97 1.87
N PRO A 84 3.62 12.69 1.44
CA PRO A 84 4.57 11.60 1.69
C PRO A 84 6.00 11.88 1.19
N LYS A 85 6.18 12.59 0.07
CA LYS A 85 7.51 12.93 -0.44
C LYS A 85 8.16 14.02 0.41
N ALA A 86 7.39 15.01 0.88
CA ALA A 86 7.89 16.04 1.78
C ALA A 86 8.31 15.44 3.14
N LEU A 87 7.56 14.45 3.63
CA LEU A 87 7.89 13.67 4.82
C LEU A 87 9.22 12.93 4.66
N VAL A 88 9.40 12.18 3.56
CA VAL A 88 10.68 11.51 3.27
C VAL A 88 11.82 12.52 3.15
N ALA A 89 11.62 13.63 2.45
CA ALA A 89 12.64 14.66 2.31
C ALA A 89 13.06 15.25 3.67
N ALA A 90 12.13 15.38 4.63
CA ALA A 90 12.47 15.79 5.99
C ALA A 90 13.32 14.76 6.73
N LEU A 91 13.03 13.45 6.58
CA LEU A 91 13.85 12.39 7.20
C LEU A 91 15.19 12.21 6.51
N GLN A 92 15.28 12.43 5.19
CA GLN A 92 16.53 12.48 4.45
C GLN A 92 17.41 13.64 4.92
N LYS A 93 16.84 14.84 5.10
CA LYS A 93 17.54 16.00 5.68
C LYS A 93 18.04 15.74 7.10
N ALA A 94 17.31 14.94 7.88
CA ALA A 94 17.74 14.49 9.22
C ALA A 94 18.76 13.33 9.19
N GLY A 95 19.06 12.80 8.00
CA GLY A 95 20.00 11.70 7.76
C GLY A 95 19.50 10.35 8.24
N TRP A 96 18.19 10.11 8.25
CA TRP A 96 17.57 8.85 8.69
C TRP A 96 16.97 8.03 7.55
N ALA A 97 16.65 8.65 6.41
CA ALA A 97 16.13 7.96 5.24
C ALA A 97 17.16 7.96 4.10
N PRO A 98 17.30 6.85 3.35
CA PRO A 98 18.18 6.80 2.18
C PRO A 98 17.62 7.63 1.02
N GLU A 99 18.48 8.02 0.06
CA GLU A 99 18.10 8.86 -1.09
C GLU A 99 17.03 8.20 -1.99
N ASN A 100 17.13 6.88 -2.17
CA ASN A 100 16.25 6.10 -3.04
C ASN A 100 15.23 5.27 -2.24
N VAL A 101 14.72 5.81 -1.13
CA VAL A 101 13.74 5.09 -0.31
C VAL A 101 12.41 4.95 -1.07
N GLU A 102 11.85 3.74 -1.07
CA GLU A 102 10.51 3.48 -1.57
C GLU A 102 9.47 3.86 -0.50
N ILE A 103 8.42 4.54 -0.93
CA ILE A 103 7.31 4.96 -0.06
C ILE A 103 6.15 4.01 -0.29
N ASN A 104 5.79 3.25 0.73
CA ASN A 104 4.56 2.48 0.74
C ASN A 104 3.44 3.41 1.24
N HIS A 105 2.62 3.90 0.33
CA HIS A 105 1.45 4.73 0.65
C HIS A 105 0.18 4.03 0.19
N GLY A 106 -0.77 3.87 1.11
CA GLY A 106 -2.03 3.18 0.83
C GLY A 106 -3.20 3.84 1.54
N THR A 107 -4.38 3.79 0.93
CA THR A 107 -5.64 4.23 1.54
C THR A 107 -6.57 3.04 1.70
N VAL A 108 -7.10 2.85 2.91
CA VAL A 108 -8.07 1.79 3.24
C VAL A 108 -9.20 2.38 4.08
N GLY A 109 -10.42 2.31 3.55
CA GLY A 109 -11.58 2.97 4.15
C GLY A 109 -11.32 4.47 4.34
N LYS A 110 -11.44 4.94 5.60
CA LYS A 110 -11.26 6.35 6.00
C LYS A 110 -9.83 6.76 6.34
N TYR A 111 -8.88 5.83 6.33
CA TYR A 111 -7.51 6.08 6.75
C TYR A 111 -6.52 5.85 5.61
N GLU A 112 -5.42 6.59 5.65
CA GLU A 112 -4.25 6.32 4.84
C GLU A 112 -3.04 6.02 5.73
N SER A 113 -2.17 5.14 5.25
CA SER A 113 -0.90 4.82 5.86
C SER A 113 0.25 5.23 4.94
N VAL A 114 1.32 5.76 5.53
CA VAL A 114 2.58 6.07 4.85
C VAL A 114 3.67 5.35 5.62
N GLU A 115 4.37 4.44 4.96
CA GLU A 115 5.44 3.61 5.54
C GLU A 115 6.67 3.66 4.65
N PHE A 116 7.86 3.74 5.25
CA PHE A 116 9.12 3.58 4.53
C PHE A 116 10.28 3.19 5.46
N GLY A 117 11.32 2.63 4.84
CA GLY A 117 12.52 2.18 5.56
C GLY A 117 13.43 3.32 6.02
N LEU A 118 14.00 3.15 7.21
CA LEU A 118 15.04 4.00 7.79
C LEU A 118 16.38 3.30 7.77
N LEU A 119 17.44 4.06 7.45
CA LEU A 119 18.81 3.60 7.47
C LEU A 119 19.77 4.72 7.86
N LYS A 120 20.52 4.52 8.95
CA LYS A 120 21.62 5.41 9.36
C LYS A 120 22.78 4.61 9.94
N GLY A 121 23.86 4.47 9.18
CA GLY A 121 24.96 3.59 9.55
C GLY A 121 24.49 2.14 9.70
N ASN A 122 24.59 1.59 10.91
CA ASN A 122 24.13 0.22 11.22
C ASN A 122 22.70 0.16 11.78
N ASP A 123 22.05 1.30 11.98
CA ASP A 123 20.68 1.35 12.48
C ASP A 123 19.71 1.23 11.30
N LYS A 124 18.83 0.22 11.37
CA LYS A 124 17.77 -0.07 10.39
C LYS A 124 16.42 -0.09 11.09
N GLY A 125 15.39 0.37 10.41
CA GLY A 125 14.05 0.31 10.94
C GLY A 125 13.01 0.85 9.98
N THR A 126 11.86 1.19 10.53
CA THR A 126 10.68 1.64 9.78
C THR A 126 10.14 2.91 10.39
N PHE A 127 9.77 3.85 9.54
CA PHE A 127 8.89 4.95 9.88
C PHE A 127 7.51 4.63 9.32
N GLU A 128 6.48 4.83 10.12
CA GLU A 128 5.11 4.68 9.67
C GLU A 128 4.22 5.79 10.26
N MET A 129 3.21 6.18 9.50
CA MET A 129 2.21 7.15 9.89
C MET A 129 0.85 6.68 9.42
N VAL A 130 -0.14 6.76 10.30
CA VAL A 130 -1.56 6.57 9.94
C VAL A 130 -2.32 7.83 10.29
N ARG A 131 -3.11 8.31 9.34
CA ARG A 131 -3.95 9.50 9.48
C ARG A 131 -5.21 9.35 8.64
N ARG A 132 -6.16 10.26 8.83
CA ARG A 132 -7.36 10.29 7.98
C ARG A 132 -6.97 10.50 6.51
N ALA A 133 -7.56 9.70 5.63
CA ALA A 133 -7.32 9.81 4.21
C ALA A 133 -7.94 11.11 3.67
N ALA A 134 -7.17 11.85 2.85
CA ALA A 134 -7.69 12.99 2.11
C ALA A 134 -8.80 12.55 1.13
N ASN A 135 -8.64 11.37 0.53
CA ASN A 135 -9.61 10.75 -0.36
C ASN A 135 -9.95 9.33 0.14
N PRO A 136 -10.94 9.18 1.04
CA PRO A 136 -11.36 7.87 1.54
C PRO A 136 -11.73 6.91 0.40
N SER A 137 -11.29 5.66 0.52
CA SER A 137 -11.68 4.62 -0.44
C SER A 137 -13.06 4.06 -0.09
N GLY A 138 -13.84 3.68 -1.10
CA GLY A 138 -15.09 2.91 -0.92
C GLY A 138 -14.86 1.43 -0.60
N SER A 139 -13.64 1.02 -0.26
CA SER A 139 -13.30 -0.36 0.09
C SER A 139 -14.03 -0.79 1.36
N SER A 140 -14.50 -2.04 1.38
CA SER A 140 -15.07 -2.67 2.57
C SER A 140 -14.00 -3.09 3.61
N GLY A 141 -12.72 -2.99 3.25
CA GLY A 141 -11.61 -3.23 4.17
C GLY A 141 -11.55 -2.16 5.27
N SER A 142 -11.21 -2.57 6.49
CA SER A 142 -11.02 -1.67 7.63
C SER A 142 -9.57 -1.69 8.07
N MET A 143 -8.91 -0.53 8.02
CA MET A 143 -7.64 -0.30 8.70
C MET A 143 -7.93 0.16 10.13
N MET A 144 -7.11 -0.29 11.09
CA MET A 144 -7.15 0.21 12.46
C MET A 144 -6.86 1.71 12.49
N GLY A 145 -7.56 2.44 13.35
CA GLY A 145 -7.36 3.89 13.46
C GLY A 145 -6.01 4.25 14.10
N PRO A 146 -5.60 5.53 13.98
CA PRO A 146 -4.36 6.05 14.56
C PRO A 146 -4.14 5.67 16.03
N LYS A 147 -5.18 5.78 16.86
CA LYS A 147 -5.10 5.44 18.29
C LYS A 147 -4.77 3.96 18.55
N ASP A 148 -5.44 3.07 17.82
CA ASP A 148 -5.24 1.62 17.97
C ASP A 148 -3.86 1.22 17.44
N GLN A 149 -3.45 1.79 16.30
CA GLN A 149 -2.11 1.60 15.74
C GLN A 149 -1.02 2.11 16.68
N ALA A 150 -1.20 3.29 17.29
CA ALA A 150 -0.28 3.83 18.29
C ALA A 150 -0.12 2.87 19.48
N ALA A 151 -1.21 2.33 20.00
CA ALA A 151 -1.20 1.38 21.12
C ALA A 151 -0.46 0.07 20.78
N MET A 152 -0.59 -0.43 19.54
CA MET A 152 0.14 -1.62 19.09
C MET A 152 1.65 -1.41 18.99
N HIS A 153 2.08 -0.19 18.67
CA HIS A 153 3.50 0.13 18.43
C HIS A 153 4.22 0.73 19.65
N GLU A 154 3.50 1.08 20.72
CA GLU A 154 4.07 1.71 21.92
C GLU A 154 5.21 0.90 22.55
N LYS A 155 5.15 -0.44 22.44
CA LYS A 155 6.18 -1.33 22.98
C LYS A 155 7.31 -1.66 21.99
N LEU A 156 7.11 -1.38 20.71
CA LEU A 156 8.05 -1.75 19.63
C LEU A 156 9.05 -0.64 19.35
N GLY A 157 8.69 0.62 19.60
CA GLY A 157 9.52 1.75 19.26
C GLY A 157 9.07 3.04 19.92
N ALA A 158 9.16 4.15 19.18
CA ALA A 158 8.70 5.45 19.61
C ALA A 158 7.42 5.81 18.87
N VAL A 159 6.42 6.30 19.61
CA VAL A 159 5.11 6.65 19.09
C VAL A 159 4.78 8.08 19.45
N TYR A 160 4.14 8.78 18.52
CA TYR A 160 3.47 10.05 18.73
C TYR A 160 2.02 9.91 18.26
N LEU A 161 1.09 10.36 19.10
CA LEU A 161 -0.35 10.36 18.82
C LEU A 161 -0.87 11.79 19.03
N ASP A 162 -1.55 12.32 18.03
CA ASP A 162 -2.39 13.51 18.15
C ASP A 162 -3.85 13.06 18.00
N GLU A 163 -4.54 12.91 19.13
CA GLU A 163 -5.94 12.46 19.16
C GLU A 163 -6.89 13.51 18.56
N LYS A 164 -6.54 14.80 18.59
CA LYS A 164 -7.43 15.85 18.04
C LYS A 164 -7.42 15.82 16.52
N ALA A 165 -6.24 15.63 15.92
CA ALA A 165 -6.06 15.57 14.48
C ALA A 165 -6.22 14.16 13.89
N ASP A 166 -6.52 13.14 14.71
CA ASP A 166 -6.61 11.72 14.34
C ASP A 166 -5.43 11.27 13.48
N VAL A 167 -4.22 11.41 14.04
CA VAL A 167 -2.97 11.01 13.40
C VAL A 167 -2.00 10.40 14.41
N ALA A 168 -1.35 9.31 13.99
CA ALA A 168 -0.31 8.63 14.74
C ALA A 168 0.90 8.46 13.85
N VAL A 169 2.07 8.64 14.45
CA VAL A 169 3.37 8.44 13.83
C VAL A 169 4.17 7.53 14.73
N TRP A 170 4.85 6.55 14.16
CA TRP A 170 5.78 5.73 14.92
C TRP A 170 7.04 5.41 14.16
N VAL A 171 8.08 5.15 14.94
CA VAL A 171 9.38 4.68 14.45
C VAL A 171 9.73 3.43 15.21
N VAL A 172 10.12 2.39 14.49
CA VAL A 172 10.64 1.15 15.06
C VAL A 172 12.06 0.95 14.57
N ILE A 173 13.02 0.86 15.48
CA ILE A 173 14.40 0.43 15.21
C ILE A 173 14.62 -0.85 16.00
N GLU A 174 14.95 -1.95 15.31
CA GLU A 174 15.00 -3.28 15.92
C GLU A 174 15.93 -3.33 17.14
N GLY A 175 15.39 -3.75 18.29
CA GLY A 175 16.11 -3.84 19.56
C GLY A 175 16.59 -2.50 20.14
N LYS A 176 16.20 -1.36 19.55
CA LYS A 176 16.74 -0.03 19.88
C LYS A 176 15.66 1.04 20.05
N PRO A 177 14.74 0.92 21.03
CA PRO A 177 13.67 1.90 21.27
C PRO A 177 14.20 3.31 21.58
N ALA A 178 15.36 3.42 22.25
CA ALA A 178 15.99 4.71 22.51
C ALA A 178 16.46 5.42 21.22
N VAL A 179 16.89 4.67 20.20
CA VAL A 179 17.24 5.23 18.89
C VAL A 179 15.99 5.65 18.15
N ALA A 180 14.93 4.82 18.16
CA ALA A 180 13.63 5.17 17.60
C ALA A 180 13.11 6.50 18.15
N LYS A 181 13.20 6.70 19.47
CA LYS A 181 12.82 7.96 20.11
C LYS A 181 13.63 9.14 19.60
N LYS A 182 14.95 8.98 19.44
CA LYS A 182 15.83 10.02 18.86
C LYS A 182 15.46 10.35 17.42
N VAL A 183 15.07 9.36 16.61
CA VAL A 183 14.59 9.61 15.25
C VAL A 183 13.36 10.51 15.30
N LEU A 184 12.33 10.09 16.05
CA LEU A 184 11.06 10.79 16.13
C LEU A 184 11.23 12.22 16.68
N ASP A 185 11.98 12.38 17.76
CA ASP A 185 12.28 13.70 18.35
C ASP A 185 13.12 14.61 17.42
N SER A 186 13.91 14.04 16.52
CA SER A 186 14.76 14.83 15.60
C SER A 186 13.96 15.53 14.51
N VAL A 187 12.81 14.97 14.13
CA VAL A 187 12.02 15.40 12.97
C VAL A 187 10.66 15.99 13.34
N LEU A 188 10.07 15.52 14.44
CA LEU A 188 8.81 16.04 14.97
C LEU A 188 9.07 17.33 15.77
N LYS A 189 8.38 18.39 15.43
CA LYS A 189 8.33 19.65 16.19
C LYS A 189 6.92 19.88 16.72
N LYS A 190 6.82 20.50 17.90
CA LYS A 190 5.57 20.84 18.59
C LYS A 190 5.57 22.32 18.89
#